data_AF-A0A1U7GNI5-F1
#
_entry.id   AF-A0A1U7GNI5-F1
#
_cell.length_a   1.000
_cell.length_b   1.000
_cell.length_c   1.000
_cell.angle_alpha   90.00
_cell.angle_beta   90.00
_cell.angle_gamma   90.00
#
_symmetry.space_group_name_H-M   'P 1'
#
loop_
_entity.id
_entity.type
_entity.pdbx_description
1 polymer ?
#
loop_
_entity_poly.entity_id
_entity_poly.type
_entity_poly.pdbx_seq_one_letter_code
_entity_poly.pdbx_strand_id
1 'polypeptide(L)'
;MLFLDDDPRRAEVFLDRCPQAVWITRADACIGRLAEPWDEVHLDHDLNGERFVDVMRDDCGMAVVRWLCCGDREHLREARFFIHSHNFAAASLMVECLLRNGYAAEYRPFGYDLVDFLSFAPPPTRPARVWGRIVALWRRLAGRPRLTEPPATRYDEGGSRGRGPRAGMENGSEAGR
;
A
#
# COMPACT_ATOMS: atom_id res chain seq x y z
N MET A 1 -2.12 13.97 8.64
CA MET A 1 -2.70 13.47 7.37
C MET A 1 -1.70 13.69 6.25
N LEU A 2 -1.40 12.67 5.47
CA LEU A 2 -0.52 12.72 4.30
C LEU A 2 -1.38 12.64 3.03
N PHE A 3 -1.13 13.50 2.06
CA PHE A 3 -1.87 13.57 0.80
C PHE A 3 -0.89 13.51 -0.39
N LEU A 4 -0.90 12.38 -1.11
CA LEU A 4 -0.13 12.18 -2.33
C LEU A 4 -1.02 12.41 -3.54
N ASP A 5 -0.76 13.48 -4.28
CA ASP A 5 -1.47 13.85 -5.50
C ASP A 5 -0.61 14.87 -6.27
N ASP A 6 -0.52 14.79 -7.58
CA ASP A 6 0.31 15.70 -8.38
C ASP A 6 -0.46 16.87 -9.01
N ASP A 7 -1.79 16.86 -8.94
CA ASP A 7 -2.64 17.90 -9.50
C ASP A 7 -2.80 19.05 -8.49
N PRO A 8 -2.24 20.24 -8.77
CA PRO A 8 -2.29 21.36 -7.84
C PRO A 8 -3.72 21.82 -7.55
N ARG A 9 -4.67 21.61 -8.48
CA ARG A 9 -6.07 21.99 -8.27
C ARG A 9 -6.76 21.06 -7.27
N ARG A 10 -6.45 19.76 -7.30
CA ARG A 10 -6.98 18.80 -6.32
C ARG A 10 -6.38 19.05 -4.95
N ALA A 11 -5.08 19.37 -4.91
CA ALA A 11 -4.40 19.74 -3.68
C ALA A 11 -4.95 21.01 -3.04
N GLU A 12 -5.21 22.07 -3.82
CA GLU A 12 -5.84 23.30 -3.34
C GLU A 12 -7.18 23.01 -2.65
N VAL A 13 -8.07 22.27 -3.32
CA VAL A 13 -9.38 21.88 -2.74
C VAL A 13 -9.23 21.02 -1.49
N PHE A 14 -8.24 20.12 -1.46
CA PHE A 14 -7.98 19.27 -0.30
C PHE A 14 -7.45 20.07 0.89
N LEU A 15 -6.49 20.96 0.65
CA LEU A 15 -5.84 21.80 1.68
C LEU A 15 -6.79 22.86 2.23
N ASP A 16 -7.71 23.40 1.43
CA ASP A 16 -8.76 24.29 1.91
C ASP A 16 -9.63 23.63 3.00
N ARG A 17 -9.82 22.31 2.92
CA ARG A 17 -10.61 21.52 3.88
C ARG A 17 -9.77 20.95 5.01
N CYS A 18 -8.54 20.59 4.71
CA CYS A 18 -7.59 19.96 5.63
C CYS A 18 -6.27 20.74 5.60
N PRO A 19 -6.24 21.96 6.17
CA PRO A 19 -5.07 22.84 6.09
C PRO A 19 -3.84 22.27 6.80
N GLN A 20 -4.04 21.32 7.72
CA GLN A 20 -2.97 20.58 8.40
C GLN A 20 -2.39 19.41 7.60
N ALA A 21 -2.95 19.10 6.42
CA ALA A 21 -2.46 17.99 5.62
C ALA A 21 -1.09 18.31 5.00
N VAL A 22 -0.24 17.30 4.94
CA VAL A 22 1.04 17.39 4.24
C VAL A 22 0.83 16.91 2.81
N TRP A 23 0.91 17.83 1.86
CA TRP A 23 0.80 17.53 0.44
C TRP A 23 2.16 17.15 -0.16
N ILE A 24 2.18 16.04 -0.90
CA ILE A 24 3.34 15.51 -1.63
C ILE A 24 2.91 15.17 -3.06
N THR A 25 3.77 15.42 -4.04
CA THR A 25 3.44 15.24 -5.47
C THR A 25 4.13 14.06 -6.13
N ARG A 26 5.06 13.39 -5.43
CA ARG A 26 5.91 12.32 -5.99
C ARG A 26 5.91 11.08 -5.11
N ALA A 27 5.94 9.91 -5.73
CA ALA A 27 5.92 8.62 -5.04
C ALA A 27 7.13 8.42 -4.10
N ASP A 28 8.34 8.77 -4.54
CA ASP A 28 9.56 8.63 -3.74
C ASP A 28 9.57 9.53 -2.50
N ALA A 29 9.12 10.77 -2.66
CA ALA A 29 8.94 11.70 -1.54
C ALA A 29 7.87 11.19 -0.55
N CYS A 30 6.78 10.59 -1.05
CA CYS A 30 5.74 10.01 -0.20
C CYS A 30 6.29 8.85 0.62
N ILE A 31 7.06 7.94 0.00
CA ILE A 31 7.76 6.86 0.70
C ILE A 31 8.66 7.41 1.81
N GLY A 32 9.41 8.47 1.53
CA GLY A 32 10.23 9.15 2.54
C GLY A 32 9.42 9.66 3.75
N ARG A 33 8.22 10.20 3.52
CA ARG A 33 7.34 10.69 4.59
C ARG A 33 6.63 9.58 5.36
N LEU A 34 6.39 8.43 4.74
CA LEU A 34 5.80 7.25 5.40
C LEU A 34 6.75 6.53 6.37
N ALA A 35 8.00 7.00 6.49
CA ALA A 35 8.88 6.61 7.60
C ALA A 35 8.36 7.12 8.97
N GLU A 36 7.53 8.17 8.97
CA GLU A 36 6.85 8.71 10.15
C GLU A 36 5.44 8.10 10.32
N PRO A 37 4.86 8.11 11.53
CA PRO A 37 3.47 7.69 11.75
C PRO A 37 2.45 8.69 11.20
N TRP A 38 1.31 8.17 10.75
CA TRP A 38 0.21 8.97 10.19
C TRP A 38 -1.14 8.36 10.58
N ASP A 39 -2.13 9.20 10.91
CA ASP A 39 -3.49 8.73 11.15
C ASP A 39 -4.23 8.42 9.84
N GLU A 40 -3.97 9.24 8.81
CA GLU A 40 -4.64 9.18 7.51
C GLU A 40 -3.65 9.43 6.38
N VAL A 41 -3.72 8.59 5.36
CA VAL A 41 -2.86 8.63 4.18
C VAL A 41 -3.74 8.51 2.93
N HIS A 42 -3.72 9.53 2.11
CA HIS A 42 -4.42 9.58 0.84
C HIS A 42 -3.41 9.37 -0.28
N LEU A 43 -3.66 8.40 -1.16
CA LEU A 43 -2.75 8.02 -2.23
C LEU A 43 -3.46 8.11 -3.58
N ASP A 44 -3.01 9.02 -4.42
CA ASP A 44 -3.30 8.97 -5.85
C ASP A 44 -2.40 7.94 -6.55
N HIS A 45 -3.01 7.16 -7.44
CA HIS A 45 -2.28 6.24 -8.33
C HIS A 45 -1.63 6.98 -9.50
N ASP A 46 -2.35 7.93 -10.08
CA ASP A 46 -2.08 8.53 -11.39
C ASP A 46 -1.19 9.78 -11.22
N LEU A 47 0.13 9.60 -11.17
CA LEU A 47 1.11 10.68 -10.96
C LEU A 47 1.83 11.09 -12.25
N ASN A 48 2.51 12.24 -12.19
CA ASN A 48 3.33 12.86 -13.25
C ASN A 48 2.51 13.45 -14.42
N GLY A 49 1.29 13.88 -14.17
CA GLY A 49 0.36 14.48 -15.14
C GLY A 49 -0.30 13.45 -16.06
N GLU A 50 -0.07 12.17 -15.82
CA GLU A 50 -0.55 11.05 -16.63
C GLU A 50 -1.74 10.38 -15.95
N ARG A 51 -2.70 9.92 -16.74
CA ARG A 51 -3.84 9.10 -16.27
C ARG A 51 -3.71 7.69 -16.80
N PHE A 52 -4.26 6.73 -16.07
CA PHE A 52 -4.17 5.30 -16.40
C PHE A 52 -2.72 4.81 -16.41
N VAL A 53 -1.94 5.28 -15.44
CA VAL A 53 -0.53 4.93 -15.30
C VAL A 53 -0.38 3.42 -15.09
N ASP A 54 0.61 2.81 -15.73
CA ASP A 54 0.93 1.39 -15.54
C ASP A 54 1.26 1.13 -14.06
N VAL A 55 0.57 0.13 -13.47
CA VAL A 55 0.78 -0.30 -12.09
C VAL A 55 2.18 -0.81 -11.82
N MET A 56 2.94 -1.21 -12.84
CA MET A 56 4.31 -1.70 -12.70
C MET A 56 5.37 -0.59 -12.65
N ARG A 57 5.01 0.67 -12.93
CA ARG A 57 5.94 1.81 -12.84
C ARG A 57 6.37 2.09 -11.40
N ASP A 58 7.56 2.63 -11.22
CA ASP A 58 8.14 2.98 -9.92
C ASP A 58 7.86 4.42 -9.47
N ASP A 59 7.27 5.23 -10.35
CA ASP A 59 6.94 6.65 -10.13
C ASP A 59 5.43 6.91 -9.97
N CYS A 60 4.65 5.89 -9.64
CA CYS A 60 3.18 5.96 -9.45
C CYS A 60 2.75 5.57 -8.03
N GLY A 61 1.47 5.76 -7.68
CA GLY A 61 0.96 5.41 -6.36
C GLY A 61 1.10 3.93 -6.01
N MET A 62 1.00 3.04 -7.00
CA MET A 62 1.25 1.60 -6.78
C MET A 62 2.68 1.32 -6.27
N ALA A 63 3.67 2.11 -6.66
CA ALA A 63 5.04 1.96 -6.13
C ALA A 63 5.09 2.17 -4.61
N VAL A 64 4.33 3.14 -4.10
CA VAL A 64 4.17 3.38 -2.65
C VAL A 64 3.53 2.17 -1.98
N VAL A 65 2.48 1.61 -2.59
CA VAL A 65 1.80 0.40 -2.06
C VAL A 65 2.72 -0.81 -2.07
N ARG A 66 3.49 -1.05 -3.14
CA ARG A 66 4.49 -2.12 -3.17
C ARG A 66 5.50 -1.95 -2.04
N TRP A 67 5.98 -0.73 -1.82
CA TRP A 67 6.91 -0.45 -0.72
C TRP A 67 6.29 -0.70 0.68
N LEU A 68 5.03 -0.31 0.89
CA LEU A 68 4.29 -0.57 2.14
C LEU A 68 4.12 -2.08 2.40
N CYS A 69 3.96 -2.87 1.35
CA CYS A 69 3.72 -4.31 1.43
C CYS A 69 5.02 -5.15 1.42
N CYS A 70 6.18 -4.55 1.11
CA CYS A 70 7.46 -5.27 1.03
C CYS A 70 8.08 -5.57 2.40
N GLY A 71 7.61 -4.93 3.47
CA GLY A 71 8.12 -5.15 4.82
C GLY A 71 7.12 -4.71 5.88
N ASP A 72 7.40 -5.04 7.14
CA ASP A 72 6.54 -4.63 8.23
C ASP A 72 6.67 -3.13 8.51
N ARG A 73 5.53 -2.48 8.77
CA ARG A 73 5.37 -1.05 9.07
C ARG A 73 4.41 -0.91 10.24
N GLU A 74 4.83 -1.38 11.40
CA GLU A 74 4.01 -1.42 12.62
C GLU A 74 3.39 -0.05 12.94
N HIS A 75 4.17 1.03 12.76
CA HIS A 75 3.74 2.41 13.01
C HIS A 75 2.63 2.93 12.07
N LEU A 76 2.33 2.20 10.99
CA LEU A 76 1.26 2.54 10.03
C LEU A 76 0.05 1.61 10.13
N ARG A 77 0.04 0.65 11.06
CA ARG A 77 -1.06 -0.35 11.17
C ARG A 77 -2.39 0.28 11.56
N GLU A 78 -2.35 1.36 12.32
CA GLU A 78 -3.54 2.09 12.73
C GLU A 78 -3.95 3.19 11.73
N ALA A 79 -3.10 3.46 10.73
CA ALA A 79 -3.38 4.44 9.69
C ALA A 79 -4.53 3.99 8.79
N ARG A 80 -5.36 4.94 8.35
CA ARG A 80 -6.38 4.74 7.32
C ARG A 80 -5.86 5.18 5.95
N PHE A 81 -5.90 4.27 4.99
CA PHE A 81 -5.50 4.53 3.61
C PHE A 81 -6.71 4.80 2.73
N PHE A 82 -6.71 5.94 2.04
CA PHE A 82 -7.72 6.30 1.06
C PHE A 82 -7.06 6.35 -0.31
N ILE A 83 -7.52 5.49 -1.22
CA ILE A 83 -6.96 5.40 -2.57
C ILE A 83 -7.82 6.22 -3.52
N HIS A 84 -7.18 7.13 -4.23
CA HIS A 84 -7.77 7.93 -5.29
C HIS A 84 -7.13 7.54 -6.63
N SER A 85 -7.91 7.52 -7.71
CA SER A 85 -7.40 7.26 -9.07
C SER A 85 -8.50 7.48 -10.09
N HIS A 86 -8.12 7.82 -11.32
CA HIS A 86 -9.01 7.71 -12.48
C HIS A 86 -9.07 6.28 -13.04
N ASN A 87 -8.09 5.45 -12.70
CA ASN A 87 -7.99 4.05 -13.07
C ASN A 87 -8.55 3.15 -11.95
N PHE A 88 -9.83 2.80 -12.06
CA PHE A 88 -10.51 1.94 -11.09
C PHE A 88 -9.81 0.58 -10.89
N ALA A 89 -9.23 0.00 -11.94
CA ALA A 89 -8.53 -1.28 -11.85
C ALA A 89 -7.25 -1.16 -11.00
N ALA A 90 -6.47 -0.09 -11.22
CA ALA A 90 -5.28 0.19 -10.44
C ALA A 90 -5.62 0.47 -8.96
N ALA A 91 -6.62 1.31 -8.71
CA ALA A 91 -7.06 1.59 -7.35
C ALA A 91 -7.56 0.34 -6.61
N SER A 92 -8.33 -0.51 -7.30
CA SER A 92 -8.81 -1.77 -6.74
C SER A 92 -7.66 -2.69 -6.34
N LEU A 93 -6.62 -2.77 -7.19
CA LEU A 93 -5.43 -3.55 -6.90
C LEU A 93 -4.65 -2.98 -5.71
N MET A 94 -4.51 -1.66 -5.62
CA MET A 94 -3.84 -0.99 -4.49
C MET A 94 -4.55 -1.31 -3.17
N VAL A 95 -5.88 -1.15 -3.13
CA VAL A 95 -6.71 -1.48 -1.96
C VAL A 95 -6.56 -2.95 -1.59
N GLU A 96 -6.63 -3.85 -2.58
CA GLU A 96 -6.47 -5.29 -2.33
C GLU A 96 -5.09 -5.62 -1.74
N CYS A 97 -4.02 -5.05 -2.28
CA CYS A 97 -2.66 -5.22 -1.76
C CYS A 97 -2.56 -4.76 -0.30
N LEU A 98 -3.08 -3.57 0.03
CA LEU A 98 -3.05 -3.02 1.38
C LEU A 98 -3.85 -3.89 2.37
N LEU A 99 -5.08 -4.28 2.01
CA LEU A 99 -5.94 -5.12 2.85
C LEU A 99 -5.32 -6.50 3.09
N ARG A 100 -4.72 -7.12 2.06
CA ARG A 100 -4.04 -8.42 2.19
C ARG A 100 -2.81 -8.34 3.11
N ASN A 101 -2.21 -7.17 3.23
CA ASN A 101 -1.06 -6.92 4.10
C ASN A 101 -1.44 -6.31 5.45
N GLY A 102 -2.72 -6.32 5.82
CA GLY A 102 -3.19 -5.94 7.16
C GLY A 102 -3.35 -4.44 7.39
N TYR A 103 -3.32 -3.62 6.35
CA TYR A 103 -3.65 -2.20 6.45
C TYR A 103 -5.15 -1.96 6.25
N ALA A 104 -5.69 -0.92 6.87
CA ALA A 104 -7.06 -0.47 6.61
C ALA A 104 -7.07 0.44 5.37
N ALA A 105 -7.69 0.00 4.27
CA ALA A 105 -7.72 0.75 3.02
C ALA A 105 -9.10 0.74 2.35
N GLU A 106 -9.47 1.84 1.71
CA GLU A 106 -10.66 1.96 0.87
C GLU A 106 -10.41 2.84 -0.35
N TYR A 107 -11.15 2.56 -1.43
CA TYR A 107 -11.13 3.38 -2.64
C TYR A 107 -12.15 4.51 -2.54
N ARG A 108 -11.74 5.73 -2.88
CA ARG A 108 -12.57 6.92 -2.96
C ARG A 108 -12.35 7.63 -4.30
N PRO A 109 -13.31 7.60 -5.24
CA PRO A 109 -13.17 8.33 -6.49
C PRO A 109 -13.08 9.86 -6.26
N PHE A 110 -12.33 10.55 -7.11
CA PHE A 110 -12.29 12.02 -7.11
C PHE A 110 -13.69 12.61 -7.36
N GLY A 111 -14.01 13.72 -6.69
CA GLY A 111 -15.31 14.40 -6.83
C GLY A 111 -16.45 13.80 -6.00
N TYR A 112 -16.26 12.64 -5.38
CA TYR A 112 -17.06 12.20 -4.24
C TYR A 112 -16.47 12.81 -2.97
N ASP A 113 -16.61 14.13 -2.84
CA ASP A 113 -16.10 14.87 -1.69
C ASP A 113 -17.04 14.71 -0.49
N LEU A 114 -16.42 14.79 0.68
CA LEU A 114 -16.87 14.65 2.07
C LEU A 114 -18.23 15.26 2.45
N VAL A 115 -18.95 15.98 1.59
CA VAL A 115 -20.30 16.48 1.88
C VAL A 115 -21.31 15.33 2.02
N ASP A 116 -21.17 14.26 1.23
CA ASP A 116 -21.94 13.02 1.43
C ASP A 116 -21.43 12.23 2.65
N PHE A 117 -20.13 12.28 2.94
CA PHE A 117 -19.51 11.57 4.06
C PHE A 117 -19.87 12.23 5.41
N LEU A 118 -19.86 13.57 5.50
CA LEU A 118 -20.19 14.39 6.68
C LEU A 118 -21.69 14.54 6.95
N SER A 119 -22.55 13.82 6.24
CA SER A 119 -23.92 13.54 6.71
C SER A 119 -23.95 12.60 7.95
N PHE A 120 -22.84 12.54 8.70
CA PHE A 120 -22.66 11.74 9.90
C PHE A 120 -23.61 12.15 11.04
N ALA A 121 -24.52 11.23 11.36
CA ALA A 121 -24.70 10.84 12.75
C ALA A 121 -23.32 10.50 13.37
N PRO A 122 -23.06 10.84 14.65
CA PRO A 122 -21.76 10.70 15.28
C PRO A 122 -21.21 9.26 15.19
N PRO A 123 -19.88 9.08 15.11
CA PRO A 123 -19.28 7.77 14.91
C PRO A 123 -19.61 6.85 16.08
N PRO A 124 -20.04 5.60 15.83
CA PRO A 124 -20.25 4.66 16.92
C PRO A 124 -18.90 4.36 17.59
N THR A 125 -18.84 4.58 18.90
CA THR A 125 -17.79 4.02 19.75
C THR A 125 -17.73 2.51 19.50
N ARG A 126 -16.55 2.00 19.13
CA ARG A 126 -16.27 0.60 18.72
C ARG A 126 -17.16 -0.44 19.43
N PRO A 127 -17.52 -1.52 18.73
CA PRO A 127 -16.77 -2.75 18.98
C PRO A 127 -16.35 -3.49 17.71
N ALA A 128 -15.28 -4.26 17.87
CA ALA A 128 -14.79 -5.25 16.93
C ALA A 128 -15.92 -6.19 16.43
N ARG A 129 -15.76 -6.70 15.18
CA ARG A 129 -16.45 -7.85 14.55
C ARG A 129 -17.63 -7.65 13.58
N VAL A 130 -18.03 -6.42 13.19
CA VAL A 130 -19.17 -6.28 12.23
C VAL A 130 -18.75 -6.13 10.76
N TRP A 131 -17.54 -5.63 10.47
CA TRP A 131 -17.07 -5.37 9.09
C TRP A 131 -16.84 -6.60 8.21
N GLY A 132 -16.73 -7.79 8.81
CA GLY A 132 -16.59 -9.06 8.07
C GLY A 132 -17.79 -9.38 7.17
N ARG A 133 -18.98 -8.81 7.44
CA ARG A 133 -20.21 -9.13 6.69
C ARG A 133 -20.34 -8.36 5.37
N ILE A 134 -19.78 -7.15 5.30
CA ILE A 134 -19.80 -6.32 4.07
C ILE A 134 -18.75 -6.83 3.08
N VAL A 135 -17.53 -7.14 3.56
CA VAL A 135 -16.47 -7.74 2.72
C VAL A 135 -16.89 -9.11 2.17
N ALA A 136 -17.62 -9.92 2.95
CA ALA A 136 -18.15 -11.22 2.50
C ALA A 136 -19.22 -11.10 1.40
N LEU A 137 -20.00 -10.01 1.40
CA LEU A 137 -21.02 -9.75 0.38
C LEU A 137 -20.38 -9.38 -0.98
N TRP A 138 -19.31 -8.58 -0.96
CA TRP A 138 -18.57 -8.20 -2.17
C TRP A 138 -17.73 -9.35 -2.75
N ARG A 139 -17.13 -10.21 -1.91
CA ARG A 139 -16.44 -11.44 -2.35
C ARG A 139 -17.34 -12.46 -3.05
N ARG A 140 -18.67 -12.38 -2.87
CA ARG A 140 -19.64 -13.24 -3.56
C ARG A 140 -20.02 -12.72 -4.95
N LEU A 141 -19.82 -11.43 -5.23
CA LEU A 141 -20.16 -10.80 -6.51
C LEU A 141 -18.97 -10.72 -7.46
N ALA A 142 -17.75 -10.54 -6.95
CA ALA A 142 -16.52 -10.65 -7.73
C ALA A 142 -16.10 -12.14 -7.81
N GLY A 143 -16.53 -12.84 -8.85
CA GLY A 143 -16.15 -14.23 -9.09
C GLY A 143 -14.64 -14.46 -9.00
N ARG A 144 -14.23 -15.59 -8.42
CA ARG A 144 -12.83 -15.97 -8.22
C ARG A 144 -12.10 -16.17 -9.56
N PRO A 145 -11.01 -15.44 -9.86
CA PRO A 145 -10.06 -15.90 -10.86
C PRO A 145 -9.20 -17.02 -10.27
N ARG A 146 -8.99 -18.10 -11.02
CA ARG A 146 -7.96 -19.10 -10.72
C ARG A 146 -6.59 -18.44 -10.92
N LEU A 147 -5.81 -18.33 -9.85
CA LEU A 147 -4.44 -17.84 -9.88
C LEU A 147 -3.49 -18.98 -10.26
N THR A 148 -2.84 -18.85 -11.42
CA THR A 148 -1.51 -19.43 -11.64
C THR A 148 -0.48 -18.60 -10.88
N GLU A 149 0.52 -19.25 -10.32
CA GLU A 149 1.54 -18.65 -9.43
C GLU A 149 2.29 -17.48 -10.11
N PRO A 150 2.58 -16.38 -9.38
CA PRO A 150 3.38 -15.30 -9.90
C PRO A 150 4.89 -15.65 -9.89
N PRO A 151 5.67 -15.23 -10.90
CA PRO A 151 7.11 -15.43 -10.92
C PRO A 151 7.83 -14.57 -9.86
N ALA A 152 8.98 -15.07 -9.39
CA ALA A 152 9.84 -14.44 -8.38
C ALA A 152 10.24 -13.00 -8.76
N THR A 153 10.34 -12.12 -7.76
CA THR A 153 10.64 -10.70 -7.96
C THR A 153 12.08 -10.36 -7.56
N ARG A 154 12.65 -9.33 -8.20
CA ARG A 154 14.04 -8.86 -8.03
C ARG A 154 14.44 -8.47 -6.60
N TYR A 155 13.48 -8.32 -5.69
CA TYR A 155 13.72 -7.98 -4.29
C TYR A 155 14.29 -9.16 -3.47
N ASP A 156 14.32 -10.38 -4.03
CA ASP A 156 14.84 -11.58 -3.38
C ASP A 156 16.38 -11.71 -3.41
N GLU A 157 17.12 -10.87 -4.17
CA GLU A 157 18.58 -11.02 -4.34
C GLU A 157 19.45 -10.25 -3.32
N GLY A 158 18.86 -9.77 -2.23
CA GLY A 158 19.55 -8.92 -1.25
C GLY A 158 19.81 -9.56 0.11
N GLY A 159 20.13 -10.87 0.21
CA GLY A 159 20.20 -11.53 1.52
C GLY A 159 21.19 -12.69 1.63
N SER A 160 22.38 -12.40 2.13
CA SER A 160 23.26 -13.32 2.88
C SER A 160 23.99 -14.44 2.12
N ARG A 161 25.24 -14.16 1.71
CA ARG A 161 26.34 -15.15 1.78
C ARG A 161 27.56 -14.52 2.43
N GLY A 162 27.54 -14.49 3.75
CA GLY A 162 28.70 -14.15 4.59
C GLY A 162 28.69 -14.98 5.87
N ARG A 163 29.25 -16.20 5.82
CA ARG A 163 29.82 -16.88 6.99
C ARG A 163 30.65 -18.10 6.57
N GLY A 164 31.97 -17.97 6.58
CA GLY A 164 32.84 -19.08 6.98
C GLY A 164 33.30 -18.86 8.43
N PRO A 165 34.16 -19.71 9.01
CA PRO A 165 34.31 -21.16 8.82
C PRO A 165 34.11 -21.89 10.17
N ARG A 166 33.86 -23.21 10.17
CA ARG A 166 34.15 -24.06 11.33
C ARG A 166 34.69 -25.42 10.90
N ALA A 167 35.83 -25.73 11.52
CA ALA A 167 36.59 -26.96 11.44
C ALA A 167 35.82 -28.18 11.94
N GLY A 168 36.07 -29.31 11.31
CA GLY A 168 35.74 -30.66 11.78
C GLY A 168 36.89 -31.58 11.37
N MET A 169 37.61 -32.05 12.37
CA MET A 169 38.79 -32.91 12.34
C MET A 169 38.34 -34.38 12.35
N GLU A 170 39.23 -35.29 11.91
CA GLU A 170 39.25 -36.78 12.00
C GLU A 170 39.24 -37.47 10.61
N ASN A 171 40.40 -37.91 10.11
CA ASN A 171 41.20 -39.11 10.42
C ASN A 171 40.81 -40.33 9.57
N GLY A 172 41.77 -40.88 8.82
CA GLY A 172 41.59 -42.15 8.10
C GLY A 172 42.66 -42.41 7.04
N SER A 173 43.84 -42.83 7.47
CA SER A 173 44.95 -43.36 6.68
C SER A 173 44.60 -44.71 6.05
N GLU A 174 45.04 -44.96 4.81
CA GLU A 174 45.56 -46.25 4.25
C GLU A 174 45.71 -46.06 2.71
N ALA A 175 46.92 -45.92 2.16
CA ALA A 175 47.86 -46.96 1.74
C ALA A 175 47.45 -47.76 0.49
N GLY A 176 48.25 -47.68 -0.59
CA GLY A 176 48.41 -48.81 -1.51
C GLY A 176 48.47 -48.53 -3.02
N ARG A 177 49.71 -48.45 -3.53
CA ARG A 177 50.21 -48.70 -4.91
C ARG A 177 49.99 -47.67 -6.01
#